data_AF-A0A511D4R4-F1
#
_entry.id   AF-A0A511D4R4-F1
#
_cell.length_a   1.000
_cell.length_b   1.000
_cell.length_c   1.000
_cell.angle_alpha   90.00
_cell.angle_beta   90.00
_cell.angle_gamma   90.00
#
_symmetry.space_group_name_H-M   'P 1'
#
loop_
_entity.id
_entity.type
_entity.pdbx_description
1 polymer ?
#
loop_
_entity_poly.entity_id
_entity_poly.type
_entity_poly.pdbx_seq_one_letter_code
_entity_poly.pdbx_strand_id
1 'polypeptide(L)'
;MQKQELLQINDAAYVYWPEGRKKPKTQQLHGLAGAGALGGSFWGLLFGLIFFVPLLGMAVGAAMGALAGSMSDVGIDDEFIRTVREQVTPGTSALFVMTSNVVADKVLDEFRATGAALISTNLSSEQEARLREAFAETEHV
;
A
#
# COMPACT_ATOMS: atom_id res chain seq x y z
N MET A 1 10.38 -23.14 -23.36
CA MET A 1 9.41 -23.16 -22.25
C MET A 1 9.60 -21.88 -21.44
N GLN A 2 8.89 -20.80 -21.77
CA GLN A 2 8.89 -19.57 -20.97
C GLN A 2 8.20 -19.91 -19.64
N LYS A 3 8.96 -19.97 -18.54
CA LYS A 3 8.35 -19.86 -17.21
C LYS A 3 7.68 -18.50 -17.19
N GLN A 4 6.35 -18.48 -17.19
CA GLN A 4 5.62 -17.30 -16.75
C GLN A 4 6.17 -17.00 -15.35
N GLU A 5 6.86 -15.87 -15.19
CA GLU A 5 7.27 -15.38 -13.88
C GLU A 5 5.98 -15.23 -13.10
N LEU A 6 5.73 -16.18 -12.19
CA LEU A 6 4.52 -16.22 -11.41
C LEU A 6 4.50 -14.95 -10.56
N LEU A 7 3.50 -14.10 -10.79
CA LEU A 7 3.24 -12.94 -9.94
C LEU A 7 3.04 -13.46 -8.51
N GLN A 8 3.99 -13.17 -7.63
CA GLN A 8 3.88 -13.54 -6.23
C GLN A 8 3.22 -12.40 -5.48
N ILE A 9 1.92 -12.55 -5.21
CA ILE A 9 1.18 -11.63 -4.34
C ILE A 9 1.53 -12.00 -2.90
N ASN A 10 2.11 -11.04 -2.19
CA ASN A 10 2.52 -11.20 -0.80
C ASN A 10 1.42 -10.78 0.16
N ASP A 11 0.72 -9.71 -0.17
CA ASP A 11 -0.39 -9.18 0.61
C ASP A 11 -1.23 -8.25 -0.25
N ALA A 12 -2.49 -8.03 0.15
CA ALA A 12 -3.37 -7.10 -0.51
C ALA A 12 -4.41 -6.51 0.44
N ALA A 13 -4.78 -5.27 0.17
CA ALA A 13 -5.88 -4.59 0.83
C ALA A 13 -6.65 -3.77 -0.20
N TYR A 14 -7.94 -3.56 0.05
CA TYR A 14 -8.73 -2.67 -0.79
C TYR A 14 -9.37 -1.56 0.03
N VAL A 15 -9.58 -0.45 -0.64
CA VAL A 15 -10.21 0.74 -0.10
C VAL A 15 -11.38 1.10 -1.02
N TYR A 16 -12.53 1.41 -0.44
CA TYR A 16 -13.64 1.99 -1.18
C TYR A 16 -14.20 3.18 -0.43
N TRP A 17 -14.58 4.22 -1.15
CA TRP A 17 -15.12 5.43 -0.57
C TRP A 17 -16.54 5.66 -1.09
N PRO A 18 -17.58 5.28 -0.33
CA PRO A 18 -18.96 5.51 -0.76
C PRO A 18 -19.25 7.01 -0.89
N GLU A 19 -20.05 7.38 -1.89
CA GLU A 19 -20.51 8.76 -2.06
C GLU A 19 -21.19 9.30 -0.79
N GLY A 20 -20.97 10.57 -0.49
CA GLY A 20 -21.54 11.24 0.68
C GLY A 20 -20.96 10.81 2.04
N ARG A 21 -19.99 9.88 2.09
CA ARG A 21 -19.31 9.51 3.34
C ARG A 21 -18.10 10.40 3.62
N LYS A 22 -17.87 10.69 4.91
CA LYS A 22 -16.75 11.52 5.37
C LYS A 22 -15.38 10.83 5.30
N LYS A 23 -15.34 9.50 5.21
CA LYS A 23 -14.10 8.70 5.22
C LYS A 23 -14.26 7.43 4.39
N PRO A 24 -13.18 6.91 3.81
CA PRO A 24 -13.19 5.64 3.11
C PRO A 24 -13.34 4.47 4.09
N LYS A 25 -13.62 3.30 3.55
CA LYS A 25 -13.58 2.02 4.24
C LYS A 25 -12.44 1.19 3.69
N THR A 26 -11.68 0.59 4.57
CA THR A 26 -10.50 -0.22 4.26
C THR A 26 -10.77 -1.66 4.68
N GLN A 27 -10.35 -2.63 3.88
CA GLN A 27 -10.46 -4.03 4.22
C GLN A 27 -9.26 -4.79 3.68
N GLN A 28 -8.57 -5.50 4.58
CA GLN A 28 -7.48 -6.38 4.20
C GLN A 28 -8.05 -7.68 3.62
N LEU A 29 -7.40 -8.21 2.59
CA LEU A 29 -7.75 -9.49 1.99
C LEU A 29 -7.07 -10.60 2.79
N HIS A 30 -7.71 -11.04 3.88
CA HIS A 30 -7.23 -12.15 4.70
C HIS A 30 -7.23 -13.47 3.89
N GLY A 31 -6.16 -14.26 4.02
CA GLY A 31 -6.03 -15.57 3.37
C GLY A 31 -5.05 -15.64 2.19
N LEU A 32 -4.41 -14.52 1.83
CA LEU A 32 -3.30 -14.49 0.84
C LEU A 32 -1.93 -14.74 1.48
N ALA A 33 -1.87 -14.78 2.81
CA ALA A 33 -0.67 -14.72 3.63
C ALA A 33 -0.10 -16.10 3.96
N GLY A 34 1.04 -16.45 3.35
CA GLY A 34 1.99 -17.40 3.93
C GLY A 34 2.84 -16.74 5.03
N ALA A 35 3.81 -17.48 5.59
CA ALA A 35 4.79 -16.91 6.52
C ALA A 35 5.47 -15.68 5.89
N GLY A 36 5.30 -14.50 6.49
CA GLY A 36 5.91 -13.23 6.05
C GLY A 36 4.96 -12.18 5.48
N ALA A 37 3.64 -12.36 5.50
CA ALA A 37 2.71 -11.28 5.14
C ALA A 37 2.76 -10.11 6.14
N LEU A 38 2.47 -8.91 5.67
CA LEU A 38 2.35 -7.75 6.55
C LEU A 38 1.04 -7.86 7.34
N GLY A 39 1.11 -7.65 8.65
CA GLY A 39 -0.06 -7.71 9.52
C GLY A 39 -1.03 -6.54 9.30
N GLY A 40 -2.20 -6.60 9.93
CA GLY A 40 -3.19 -5.51 9.89
C GLY A 40 -2.66 -4.18 10.44
N SER A 41 -1.60 -4.24 11.25
CA SER A 41 -0.87 -3.08 11.78
C SER A 41 -0.21 -2.24 10.67
N PHE A 42 0.39 -2.87 9.66
CA PHE A 42 0.99 -2.18 8.52
C PHE A 42 -0.07 -1.41 7.72
N TRP A 43 -1.15 -2.09 7.30
CA TRP A 43 -2.23 -1.46 6.52
C TRP A 43 -2.96 -0.39 7.33
N GLY A 44 -3.13 -0.61 8.63
CA GLY A 44 -3.70 0.38 9.55
C GLY A 44 -2.86 1.67 9.59
N LEU A 45 -1.53 1.53 9.69
CA LEU A 45 -0.62 2.68 9.66
C LEU A 45 -0.64 3.38 8.30
N LEU A 46 -0.47 2.64 7.21
CA LEU A 46 -0.43 3.20 5.85
C LEU A 46 -1.71 3.98 5.52
N PHE A 47 -2.89 3.38 5.76
CA PHE A 47 -4.16 4.08 5.51
C PHE A 47 -4.42 5.21 6.50
N GLY A 48 -3.90 5.09 7.73
CA GLY A 48 -3.81 6.18 8.68
C GLY A 48 -3.12 7.40 8.09
N LEU A 49 -1.93 7.20 7.53
CA LEU A 49 -1.14 8.26 6.90
C LEU A 49 -1.83 8.85 5.67
N ILE A 50 -2.34 8.02 4.76
CA ILE A 50 -2.96 8.47 3.50
C ILE A 50 -4.22 9.30 3.76
N PHE A 51 -5.14 8.80 4.61
CA PHE A 51 -6.47 9.38 4.71
C PHE A 51 -6.66 10.32 5.90
N PHE A 52 -5.90 10.12 6.98
CA PHE A 52 -6.15 10.83 8.24
C PHE A 52 -5.09 11.90 8.58
N VAL A 53 -3.91 11.89 7.94
CA VAL A 53 -2.91 12.95 8.14
C VAL A 53 -3.15 14.11 7.17
N PRO A 54 -3.30 15.36 7.63
CA PRO A 54 -3.36 16.52 6.75
C PRO A 54 -1.96 16.79 6.17
N LEU A 55 -1.80 16.65 4.85
CA LEU A 55 -0.51 16.85 4.16
C LEU A 55 -0.23 18.32 3.80
N LEU A 56 -1.14 19.23 4.14
CA LEU A 56 -1.05 20.64 3.77
C LEU A 56 -0.04 21.37 4.66
N GLY A 57 1.12 21.73 4.10
CA GLY A 57 2.10 22.63 4.70
C GLY A 57 2.91 22.03 5.85
N MET A 58 3.60 20.89 5.60
CA MET A 58 4.33 20.07 6.57
C MET A 58 5.11 20.85 7.66
N ALA A 59 4.40 21.18 8.73
CA ALA A 59 4.89 21.20 10.10
C ALA A 59 4.09 20.16 10.87
N VAL A 60 4.24 18.89 10.47
CA VAL A 60 3.69 17.78 11.24
C VAL A 60 4.69 17.50 12.36
N GLY A 61 4.24 17.50 13.60
CA GLY A 61 5.12 17.36 14.77
C GLY A 61 6.02 16.13 14.68
N ALA A 62 7.13 16.12 15.45
CA ALA A 62 8.21 15.14 15.33
C ALA A 62 7.76 13.66 15.23
N ALA A 63 6.69 13.27 15.93
CA ALA A 63 6.14 11.92 15.86
C ALA A 63 5.62 11.54 14.45
N MET A 64 4.89 12.43 13.78
CA MET A 64 4.38 12.17 12.44
C MET A 64 5.48 12.30 11.38
N GLY A 65 6.44 13.21 11.58
CA GLY A 65 7.63 13.29 10.74
C GLY A 65 8.47 12.01 10.79
N ALA A 66 8.61 11.40 11.96
CA ALA A 66 9.29 10.11 12.12
C ALA A 66 8.54 8.96 11.42
N LEU A 67 7.20 8.92 11.53
CA LEU A 67 6.39 7.90 10.86
C LEU A 67 6.45 8.04 9.33
N ALA A 68 6.26 9.25 8.81
CA ALA A 68 6.37 9.51 7.37
C ALA A 68 7.78 9.22 6.84
N GLY A 69 8.82 9.57 7.61
CA GLY A 69 10.21 9.23 7.32
C GLY A 69 10.42 7.72 7.24
N SER A 70 9.92 6.95 8.20
CA SER A 70 10.04 5.48 8.17
C SER A 70 9.31 4.83 7.00
N MET A 71 8.20 5.43 6.53
CA MET A 71 7.47 4.96 5.35
C MET A 71 8.20 5.32 4.05
N SER A 72 8.80 6.50 3.99
CA SER A 72 9.63 6.91 2.86
C SER A 72 10.88 6.02 2.74
N ASP A 73 11.50 5.66 3.87
CA ASP A 73 12.66 4.76 3.92
C ASP A 73 12.33 3.37 3.35
N VAL A 74 11.08 2.91 3.49
CA VAL A 74 10.61 1.65 2.88
C VAL A 74 10.01 1.84 1.48
N GLY A 75 10.24 2.98 0.82
CA GLY A 75 9.79 3.24 -0.55
C GLY A 75 8.35 3.72 -0.70
N ILE A 76 7.67 4.07 0.39
CA ILE A 76 6.34 4.68 0.37
C ILE A 76 6.51 6.18 0.63
N ASP A 77 6.76 6.92 -0.44
CA ASP A 77 7.04 8.35 -0.38
C ASP A 77 5.79 9.25 -0.34
N ASP A 78 6.03 10.54 -0.10
CA ASP A 78 4.98 11.56 -0.06
C ASP A 78 4.22 11.69 -1.38
N GLU A 79 4.87 11.41 -2.52
CA GLU A 79 4.25 11.51 -3.83
C GLU A 79 3.24 10.38 -4.06
N PHE A 80 3.59 9.15 -3.69
CA PHE A 80 2.69 8.01 -3.69
C PHE A 80 1.47 8.30 -2.80
N ILE A 81 1.71 8.73 -1.54
CA ILE A 81 0.65 9.04 -0.57
C ILE A 81 -0.29 10.12 -1.12
N ARG A 82 0.27 11.20 -1.67
CA ARG A 82 -0.51 12.30 -2.26
C ARG A 82 -1.34 11.82 -3.45
N THR A 83 -0.73 11.09 -4.38
CA THR A 83 -1.41 10.62 -5.60
C THR A 83 -2.58 9.70 -5.26
N VAL A 84 -2.37 8.77 -4.32
CA VAL A 84 -3.45 7.90 -3.82
C VAL A 84 -4.59 8.73 -3.23
N ARG A 85 -4.27 9.76 -2.44
CA ARG A 85 -5.30 10.61 -1.83
C ARG A 85 -6.10 11.41 -2.85
N GLU A 86 -5.46 11.86 -3.92
CA GLU A 86 -6.11 12.60 -5.01
C GLU A 86 -7.02 11.71 -5.85
N GLN A 87 -6.69 10.42 -5.99
CA GLN A 87 -7.45 9.45 -6.77
C GLN A 87 -8.55 8.75 -5.96
N VAL A 88 -8.30 8.49 -4.67
CA VAL A 88 -9.25 7.81 -3.78
C VAL A 88 -10.15 8.85 -3.09
N THR A 89 -11.17 9.27 -3.82
CA THR A 89 -12.21 10.23 -3.40
C THR A 89 -13.59 9.57 -3.27
N PRO A 90 -14.62 10.23 -2.68
CA PRO A 90 -15.97 9.68 -2.69
C PRO A 90 -16.42 9.26 -4.10
N GLY A 91 -16.99 8.05 -4.21
CA GLY A 91 -17.37 7.41 -5.48
C GLY A 91 -16.31 6.46 -6.06
N THR A 92 -15.12 6.36 -5.46
CA THR A 92 -14.00 5.57 -6.01
C THR A 92 -13.61 4.39 -5.13
N SER A 93 -12.72 3.56 -5.67
CA SER A 93 -12.06 2.45 -4.95
C SER A 93 -10.64 2.26 -5.44
N ALA A 94 -9.79 1.71 -4.58
CA ALA A 94 -8.42 1.32 -4.92
C ALA A 94 -8.10 -0.07 -4.36
N LEU A 95 -7.35 -0.84 -5.13
CA LEU A 95 -6.74 -2.10 -4.70
C LEU A 95 -5.24 -1.85 -4.50
N PHE A 96 -4.75 -2.16 -3.31
CA PHE A 96 -3.34 -2.13 -2.95
C PHE A 96 -2.83 -3.56 -2.94
N VAL A 97 -1.75 -3.80 -3.68
CA VAL A 97 -1.14 -5.12 -3.80
C VAL A 97 0.35 -4.98 -3.55
N MET A 98 0.86 -5.78 -2.63
CA MET A 98 2.29 -5.95 -2.43
C MET A 98 2.71 -7.24 -3.13
N THR A 99 3.71 -7.14 -3.99
CA THR A 99 4.17 -8.26 -4.81
C THR A 99 5.68 -8.34 -4.86
N SER A 100 6.24 -9.54 -4.89
CA SER A 100 7.66 -9.75 -5.19
C SER A 100 7.82 -10.14 -6.65
N ASN A 101 8.89 -9.67 -7.28
CA ASN A 101 9.29 -10.06 -8.64
C ASN A 101 8.25 -9.74 -9.73
N VAL A 102 7.63 -8.57 -9.66
CA VAL A 102 6.64 -8.13 -10.66
C VAL A 102 7.23 -7.12 -11.64
N VAL A 103 6.93 -7.34 -12.91
CA VAL A 103 7.08 -6.33 -13.96
C VAL A 103 5.79 -5.52 -13.99
N ALA A 104 5.82 -4.28 -13.50
CA ALA A 104 4.65 -3.39 -13.42
C ALA A 104 3.90 -3.28 -14.76
N ASP A 105 4.63 -3.28 -15.87
CA ASP A 105 4.06 -3.22 -17.22
C ASP A 105 3.13 -4.39 -17.54
N LYS A 106 3.46 -5.62 -17.07
CA LYS A 106 2.62 -6.80 -17.28
C LYS A 106 1.30 -6.71 -16.53
N VAL A 107 1.32 -6.14 -15.33
CA VAL A 107 0.09 -5.89 -14.55
C VAL A 107 -0.72 -4.79 -15.22
N LEU A 108 -0.07 -3.69 -15.62
CA LEU A 108 -0.76 -2.59 -16.30
C LEU A 108 -1.55 -3.08 -17.51
N ASP A 109 -0.91 -3.89 -18.37
CA ASP A 109 -1.53 -4.43 -19.59
C ASP A 109 -2.84 -5.18 -19.33
N GLU A 110 -2.91 -5.96 -18.25
CA GLU A 110 -4.11 -6.71 -17.89
C GLU A 110 -5.24 -5.81 -17.38
N PHE A 111 -4.90 -4.69 -16.74
CA PHE A 111 -5.87 -3.74 -16.19
C PHE A 111 -6.25 -2.60 -17.14
N ARG A 112 -5.53 -2.41 -18.27
CA ARG A 112 -5.83 -1.36 -19.27
C ARG A 112 -7.30 -1.35 -19.71
N ALA A 113 -7.90 -2.53 -19.90
CA ALA A 113 -9.28 -2.66 -20.35
C ALA A 113 -10.32 -2.26 -19.28
N THR A 114 -9.93 -2.18 -18.01
CA THR A 114 -10.81 -1.85 -16.88
C THR A 114 -10.92 -0.35 -16.63
N GLY A 115 -10.03 0.46 -17.23
CA GLY A 115 -9.92 1.89 -16.94
C GLY A 115 -9.27 2.20 -15.58
N ALA A 116 -8.72 1.20 -14.90
CA ALA A 116 -8.01 1.39 -13.65
C ALA A 116 -6.72 2.20 -13.85
N ALA A 117 -6.49 3.19 -12.99
CA ALA A 117 -5.21 3.88 -12.90
C ALA A 117 -4.25 3.04 -12.06
N LEU A 118 -3.07 2.74 -12.60
CA LEU A 118 -2.00 2.07 -11.85
C LEU A 118 -1.12 3.11 -11.16
N ILE A 119 -1.03 3.01 -9.84
CA ILE A 119 -0.07 3.75 -9.03
C ILE A 119 0.88 2.71 -8.45
N SER A 120 2.16 2.81 -8.76
CA SER A 120 3.18 1.86 -8.28
C SER A 120 4.37 2.60 -7.68
N THR A 121 4.88 2.06 -6.59
CA THR A 121 6.22 2.35 -6.10
C THR A 121 7.05 1.07 -6.14
N ASN A 122 8.35 1.21 -6.38
CA ASN A 122 9.29 0.09 -6.40
C ASN A 122 10.05 0.05 -5.08
N LEU A 123 9.87 -1.04 -4.35
CA LEU A 123 10.68 -1.34 -3.17
C LEU A 123 11.89 -2.16 -3.62
N SER A 124 13.07 -1.77 -3.18
CA SER A 124 14.22 -2.68 -3.24
C SER A 124 13.97 -3.88 -2.32
N SER A 125 14.63 -5.01 -2.59
CA SER A 125 14.50 -6.21 -1.74
C SER A 125 14.89 -5.93 -0.27
N GLU A 126 15.81 -5.00 -0.04
CA GLU A 126 16.20 -4.58 1.32
C GLU A 126 15.10 -3.77 2.01
N GLN A 127 14.45 -2.84 1.29
CA GLN A 127 13.33 -2.06 1.82
C GLN A 127 12.13 -2.95 2.11
N GLU A 128 11.85 -3.91 1.23
CA GLU A 128 10.81 -4.91 1.44
C GLU A 128 11.12 -5.77 2.68
N ALA A 129 12.36 -6.23 2.83
CA ALA A 129 12.79 -7.00 4.00
C ALA A 129 12.64 -6.19 5.29
N ARG A 130 13.13 -4.94 5.32
CA ARG A 130 12.98 -4.04 6.48
C ARG A 130 11.52 -3.78 6.82
N LEU A 131 10.67 -3.60 5.79
CA LEU A 131 9.24 -3.44 5.98
C LEU A 131 8.64 -4.69 6.62
N ARG A 132 8.96 -5.87 6.10
CA ARG A 132 8.51 -7.13 6.68
C ARG A 132 9.04 -7.32 8.10
N GLU A 133 10.28 -6.98 8.39
CA GLU A 133 10.85 -7.09 9.75
C GLU A 133 10.15 -6.16 10.74
N ALA A 134 9.87 -4.91 10.34
CA ALA A 134 9.22 -3.92 11.19
C ALA A 134 7.76 -4.28 11.52
N PHE A 135 7.09 -5.02 10.64
CA PHE A 135 5.66 -5.37 10.77
C PHE A 135 5.40 -6.88 10.77
N ALA A 136 6.44 -7.71 10.90
CA ALA A 136 6.30 -9.13 11.17
C ALA A 136 5.65 -9.23 12.55
N GLU A 137 4.40 -9.66 12.59
CA GLU A 137 3.71 -9.89 13.86
C GLU A 137 4.56 -10.84 14.70
N THR A 138 4.96 -10.35 15.88
CA THR A 138 5.59 -11.16 16.90
C THR A 138 4.49 -12.06 17.47
N GLU A 139 4.15 -13.14 16.76
CA GLU A 139 3.33 -14.22 17.31
C GLU A 139 4.19 -15.02 18.29
N HIS A 140 4.50 -14.42 19.44
CA HIS A 140 4.81 -15.18 20.65
C HIS A 140 3.48 -15.44 21.35
N VAL A 141 3.03 -16.69 21.19
CA VAL A 141 1.97 -17.37 21.96
C VAL A 141 2.16 -17.16 23.46
#